data_AF-E1RFR8-F1
#
_entry.id   AF-E1RFR8-F1
#
_cell.length_a   1.000
_cell.length_b   1.000
_cell.length_c   1.000
_cell.angle_alpha   90.00
_cell.angle_beta   90.00
_cell.angle_gamma   90.00
#
_symmetry.space_group_name_H-M   'P 1'
#
loop_
_entity.id
_entity.type
_entity.pdbx_description
1 polymer ?
#
loop_
_entity_poly.entity_id
_entity_poly.type
_entity_poly.pdbx_seq_one_letter_code
_entity_poly.pdbx_strand_id
1 'polypeptide(L)'
;MEKAVTMPDVKVYSTKQCQYCRLLKAFLDKKGIKYQNIDVGEDIEAAKEMVELSGQYAVPVTVIDGEVIVGYDVRRLNELFGDTGEKGEIDIIILGGGPAGLTAAAYAARKLLRCMIITEDIGGQALESWAIENYMGFRIISGSDLMQKFEEQVRNEDIEIEIDRAESIEESNGKFVITTVSGQKFEGKSVIIATGVKPRWLGIKDEEKYIGHGISICSTCDGPLFRDKIVTIVGGGNYAVTTAIEMSKLATHVNLIVRSKIRADEVYTSQYEGLENVSTYKNYTVSALEGDNMLKAVTIKERDTGEESKLETDGLFLAIGHDANTGFLEGFVDLNENGEIITDNNGRTSHNGVFAAGDVTDTKSKQVIIASGEGAKAALSAYSFLVNK
;
A
#
# COMPACT_ATOMS: atom_id res chain seq x y z
N MET A 1 0.39 -18.66 49.34
CA MET A 1 -0.75 -17.73 49.36
C MET A 1 -1.12 -17.49 47.91
N GLU A 2 -2.10 -18.21 47.39
CA GLU A 2 -2.69 -17.94 46.08
C GLU A 2 -3.26 -16.51 46.10
N LYS A 3 -2.79 -15.65 45.19
CA LYS A 3 -3.47 -14.38 44.92
C LYS A 3 -4.83 -14.75 44.34
N ALA A 4 -5.91 -14.42 45.06
CA ALA A 4 -7.25 -14.47 44.50
C ALA A 4 -7.28 -13.51 43.30
N VAL A 5 -7.30 -14.06 42.09
CA VAL A 5 -7.56 -13.31 40.86
C VAL A 5 -9.02 -12.92 40.92
N THR A 6 -9.31 -11.67 41.24
CA THR A 6 -10.64 -11.09 41.09
C THR A 6 -11.03 -11.21 39.61
N MET A 7 -12.11 -11.93 39.32
CA MET A 7 -12.62 -12.03 37.95
C MET A 7 -12.99 -10.63 37.44
N PRO A 8 -12.56 -10.23 36.23
CA PRO A 8 -12.86 -8.91 35.68
C PRO A 8 -14.37 -8.70 35.48
N ASP A 9 -14.86 -7.48 35.69
CA ASP A 9 -16.25 -7.11 35.40
C ASP A 9 -16.39 -6.85 33.89
N VAL A 10 -16.99 -7.81 33.17
CA VAL A 10 -17.13 -7.76 31.72
C VAL A 10 -18.59 -7.55 31.34
N LYS A 11 -18.90 -6.42 30.71
CA LYS A 11 -20.22 -6.12 30.13
C LYS A 11 -20.15 -6.15 28.60
N VAL A 12 -21.10 -6.82 27.97
CA VAL A 12 -21.20 -6.92 26.51
C VAL A 12 -22.54 -6.34 26.06
N TYR A 13 -22.49 -5.18 25.42
CA TYR A 13 -23.64 -4.60 24.74
C TYR A 13 -23.78 -5.24 23.36
N SER A 14 -24.95 -5.81 23.08
CA SER A 14 -25.21 -6.58 21.86
C SER A 14 -26.64 -6.45 21.36
N THR A 15 -26.91 -7.01 20.18
CA THR A 15 -28.28 -7.22 19.67
C THR A 15 -28.45 -8.65 19.15
N LYS A 16 -29.69 -9.14 19.07
CA LYS A 16 -30.00 -10.51 18.62
C LYS A 16 -29.52 -10.83 17.19
N GLN A 17 -29.45 -9.84 16.32
CA GLN A 17 -29.13 -10.02 14.89
C GLN A 17 -27.65 -9.80 14.57
N CYS A 18 -26.85 -9.36 15.53
CA CYS A 18 -25.44 -9.00 15.35
C CYS A 18 -24.53 -10.24 15.26
N GLN A 19 -23.88 -10.45 14.10
CA GLN A 19 -22.94 -11.56 13.89
C GLN A 19 -21.68 -11.42 14.76
N TYR A 20 -21.09 -10.23 14.83
CA TYR A 20 -19.89 -9.96 15.63
C TYR A 20 -20.13 -10.16 17.14
N CYS A 21 -21.35 -9.85 17.61
CA CYS A 21 -21.74 -10.09 18.98
C CYS A 21 -21.76 -11.59 19.33
N ARG A 22 -22.10 -12.45 18.36
CA ARG A 22 -22.02 -13.91 18.54
C ARG A 22 -20.56 -14.39 18.58
N LEU A 23 -19.70 -13.84 17.74
CA LEU A 23 -18.26 -14.16 17.73
C LEU A 23 -17.59 -13.75 19.04
N LEU A 24 -17.87 -12.54 19.53
CA LEU A 24 -17.40 -12.04 20.82
C LEU A 24 -17.83 -12.95 21.99
N LYS A 25 -19.12 -13.30 22.06
CA LYS A 25 -19.64 -14.19 23.11
C LYS A 25 -18.98 -15.56 23.05
N ALA A 26 -18.85 -16.15 21.86
CA ALA A 26 -18.17 -17.42 21.67
C ALA A 26 -16.68 -17.37 22.08
N PHE A 27 -16.01 -16.24 21.84
CA PHE A 27 -14.63 -16.02 22.29
C PHE A 27 -14.55 -16.00 23.83
N LEU A 28 -15.40 -15.23 24.50
CA LEU A 28 -15.45 -15.14 25.96
C LEU A 28 -15.79 -16.50 26.59
N ASP A 29 -16.79 -17.20 26.04
CA ASP A 29 -17.20 -18.55 26.47
C ASP A 29 -16.04 -19.55 26.33
N LYS A 30 -15.31 -19.52 25.20
CA LYS A 30 -14.13 -20.38 24.96
C LYS A 30 -13.02 -20.13 25.96
N LYS A 31 -12.83 -18.89 26.39
CA LYS A 31 -11.82 -18.49 27.39
C LYS A 31 -12.29 -18.70 28.84
N GLY A 32 -13.54 -19.15 29.04
CA GLY A 32 -14.11 -19.32 30.38
C GLY A 32 -14.36 -17.99 31.10
N ILE A 33 -14.44 -16.88 30.36
CA ILE A 33 -14.66 -15.54 30.91
C ILE A 33 -16.16 -15.33 31.09
N LYS A 34 -16.57 -15.02 32.32
CA LYS A 34 -17.96 -14.65 32.60
C LYS A 34 -18.21 -13.21 32.18
N TYR A 35 -19.36 -12.95 31.58
CA TYR A 35 -19.77 -11.61 31.16
C TYR A 35 -21.27 -11.39 31.40
N GLN A 36 -21.65 -10.13 31.59
CA GLN A 36 -23.04 -9.68 31.56
C GLN A 36 -23.41 -9.29 30.13
N ASN A 37 -24.37 -10.00 29.55
CA ASN A 37 -24.93 -9.63 28.25
C ASN A 37 -26.05 -8.60 28.40
N ILE A 38 -25.93 -7.47 27.73
CA ILE A 38 -26.90 -6.37 27.72
C ILE A 38 -27.43 -6.23 26.28
N ASP A 39 -28.73 -6.46 26.07
CA ASP A 39 -29.36 -6.37 24.75
C ASP A 39 -29.90 -4.96 24.51
N VAL A 40 -29.12 -4.12 23.81
CA VAL A 40 -29.50 -2.74 23.51
C VAL A 40 -30.60 -2.63 22.45
N GLY A 41 -30.94 -3.74 21.79
CA GLY A 41 -32.08 -3.79 20.87
C GLY A 41 -33.43 -3.83 21.59
N GLU A 42 -33.43 -4.23 22.87
CA GLU A 42 -34.65 -4.34 23.70
C GLU A 42 -34.66 -3.35 24.87
N ASP A 43 -33.52 -2.73 25.19
CA ASP A 43 -33.35 -1.76 26.27
C ASP A 43 -32.78 -0.42 25.76
N ILE A 44 -33.63 0.60 25.71
CA ILE A 44 -33.30 1.94 25.21
C ILE A 44 -32.36 2.69 26.15
N GLU A 45 -32.46 2.48 27.46
CA GLU A 45 -31.58 3.18 28.41
C GLU A 45 -30.18 2.56 28.38
N ALA A 46 -30.08 1.23 28.24
CA ALA A 46 -28.80 0.57 27.98
C ALA A 46 -28.17 1.00 26.64
N ALA A 47 -28.97 1.28 25.61
CA ALA A 47 -28.48 1.81 24.34
C ALA A 47 -27.88 3.22 24.50
N LYS A 48 -28.50 4.09 25.31
CA LYS A 48 -27.95 5.42 25.62
C LYS A 48 -26.66 5.32 26.42
N GLU A 49 -26.63 4.48 27.46
CA GLU A 49 -25.43 4.21 28.26
C GLU A 49 -24.27 3.74 27.36
N MET A 50 -24.54 2.79 26.45
CA MET A 50 -23.54 2.30 25.49
C MET A 50 -22.99 3.44 24.62
N VAL A 51 -23.85 4.33 24.11
CA VAL A 51 -23.44 5.47 23.28
C VAL A 51 -22.62 6.48 24.09
N GLU A 52 -23.01 6.76 25.34
CA GLU A 52 -22.26 7.66 26.23
C GLU A 52 -20.87 7.11 26.57
N LEU A 53 -20.76 5.79 26.78
CA LEU A 53 -19.49 5.13 27.09
C LEU A 53 -18.56 5.00 25.88
N SER A 54 -19.10 4.67 24.70
CA SER A 54 -18.31 4.30 23.52
C SER A 54 -18.19 5.41 22.47
N GLY A 55 -19.05 6.43 22.52
CA GLY A 55 -19.21 7.41 21.44
C GLY A 55 -19.82 6.81 20.16
N GLN A 56 -20.35 5.58 20.21
CA GLN A 56 -20.84 4.87 19.03
C GLN A 56 -22.24 4.26 19.21
N TYR A 57 -22.95 4.14 18.11
CA TYR A 57 -24.29 3.54 18.04
C TYR A 57 -24.28 2.05 17.65
N ALA A 58 -23.12 1.51 17.25
CA ALA A 58 -23.00 0.15 16.74
C ALA A 58 -22.59 -0.85 17.83
N VAL A 59 -23.05 -2.09 17.71
CA VAL A 59 -22.67 -3.23 18.54
C VAL A 59 -21.71 -4.17 17.79
N PRO A 60 -20.87 -4.96 18.49
CA PRO A 60 -20.75 -5.05 19.95
C PRO A 60 -19.92 -3.94 20.57
N VAL A 61 -20.23 -3.59 21.82
CA VAL A 61 -19.35 -2.80 22.70
C VAL A 61 -19.09 -3.63 23.94
N THR A 62 -17.83 -3.80 24.30
CA THR A 62 -17.41 -4.54 25.50
C THR A 62 -16.81 -3.56 26.50
N VAL A 63 -17.19 -3.66 27.77
CA VAL A 63 -16.57 -2.91 28.85
C VAL A 63 -15.90 -3.90 29.79
N ILE A 64 -14.60 -3.74 30.03
CA ILE A 64 -13.80 -4.60 30.93
C ILE A 64 -13.17 -3.70 31.98
N ASP A 65 -13.59 -3.82 33.24
CA ASP A 65 -13.06 -3.03 34.37
C ASP A 65 -13.00 -1.50 34.10
N GLY A 66 -13.95 -0.99 33.30
CA GLY A 66 -14.05 0.42 32.90
C GLY A 66 -13.40 0.78 31.56
N GLU A 67 -12.63 -0.12 30.95
CA GLU A 67 -12.11 0.07 29.59
C GLU A 67 -13.14 -0.31 28.53
N VAL A 68 -13.34 0.56 27.54
CA VAL A 68 -14.32 0.38 26.46
C VAL A 68 -13.63 -0.13 25.20
N ILE A 69 -14.09 -1.28 24.71
CA ILE A 69 -13.69 -1.89 23.43
C ILE A 69 -14.89 -1.82 22.49
N VAL A 70 -14.66 -1.22 21.34
CA VAL A 70 -15.65 -1.12 20.28
C VAL A 70 -15.40 -2.23 19.27
N GLY A 71 -16.45 -2.95 18.89
CA GLY A 71 -16.39 -4.04 17.92
C GLY A 71 -15.82 -5.34 18.50
N TYR A 72 -15.51 -6.27 17.61
CA TYR A 72 -14.85 -7.53 17.94
C TYR A 72 -13.34 -7.42 17.68
N ASP A 73 -12.65 -6.64 18.53
CA ASP A 73 -11.20 -6.47 18.50
C ASP A 73 -10.52 -7.56 19.34
N VAL A 74 -10.18 -8.68 18.68
CA VAL A 74 -9.59 -9.85 19.33
C VAL A 74 -8.27 -9.54 20.00
N ARG A 75 -7.46 -8.64 19.42
CA ARG A 75 -6.16 -8.27 19.95
C ARG A 75 -6.33 -7.56 21.28
N ARG A 76 -7.17 -6.52 21.34
CA ARG A 76 -7.40 -5.75 22.56
C ARG A 76 -8.08 -6.59 23.65
N LEU A 77 -8.96 -7.52 23.25
CA LEU A 77 -9.53 -8.52 24.15
C LEU A 77 -8.44 -9.44 24.73
N ASN A 78 -7.53 -9.96 23.92
CA ASN A 78 -6.42 -10.81 24.39
C ASN A 78 -5.47 -10.04 25.33
N GLU A 79 -5.13 -8.80 25.01
CA GLU A 79 -4.29 -7.92 25.84
C GLU A 79 -4.91 -7.71 27.23
N LEU A 80 -6.22 -7.41 27.30
CA LEU A 80 -6.92 -7.13 28.56
C LEU A 80 -7.18 -8.37 29.42
N PHE A 81 -7.35 -9.54 28.81
CA PHE A 81 -7.53 -10.79 29.57
C PHE A 81 -6.21 -11.46 29.97
N GLY A 82 -5.10 -10.73 29.89
CA GLY A 82 -3.79 -11.21 30.35
C GLY A 82 -3.26 -12.38 29.53
N ASP A 83 -3.82 -12.62 28.34
CA ASP A 83 -3.25 -13.54 27.36
C ASP A 83 -2.21 -12.81 26.54
N THR A 84 -1.24 -12.20 27.24
CA THR A 84 0.05 -11.84 26.66
C THR A 84 0.86 -13.13 26.56
N GLY A 85 0.33 -14.15 25.86
CA GLY A 85 1.05 -15.39 25.60
C GLY A 85 2.47 -15.02 25.21
N GLU A 86 3.47 -15.70 25.80
CA GLU A 86 4.88 -15.47 25.47
C GLU A 86 4.96 -15.28 23.97
N LYS A 87 5.22 -14.04 23.56
CA LYS A 87 5.28 -13.66 22.14
C LYS A 87 6.31 -14.60 21.57
N GLY A 88 5.86 -15.58 20.80
CA GLY A 88 6.70 -16.68 20.34
C GLY A 88 7.81 -16.16 19.44
N GLU A 89 8.30 -16.99 18.55
CA GLU A 89 9.14 -16.46 17.49
C GLU A 89 8.27 -15.77 16.42
N ILE A 90 8.77 -14.73 15.74
CA ILE A 90 8.10 -14.20 14.54
C ILE A 90 8.50 -15.11 13.39
N ASP A 91 7.52 -15.66 12.69
CA ASP A 91 7.78 -16.52 11.54
C ASP A 91 8.12 -15.70 10.30
N ILE A 92 7.39 -14.59 10.09
CA ILE A 92 7.56 -13.71 8.93
C ILE A 92 7.57 -12.24 9.35
N ILE A 93 8.61 -11.50 8.97
CA ILE A 93 8.60 -10.03 9.00
C ILE A 93 8.28 -9.51 7.59
N ILE A 94 7.33 -8.60 7.50
CA ILE A 94 6.89 -7.96 6.25
C ILE A 94 7.30 -6.49 6.31
N LEU A 95 8.11 -6.05 5.34
CA LEU A 95 8.58 -4.68 5.26
C LEU A 95 7.73 -3.91 4.26
N GLY A 96 6.86 -3.04 4.75
CA GLY A 96 5.93 -2.23 3.96
C GLY A 96 4.46 -2.59 4.18
N GLY A 97 3.64 -1.56 4.35
CA GLY A 97 2.20 -1.62 4.63
C GLY A 97 1.31 -1.25 3.44
N GLY A 98 1.85 -1.34 2.22
CA GLY A 98 1.07 -1.15 0.99
C GLY A 98 0.25 -2.38 0.58
N PRO A 99 -0.35 -2.39 -0.62
CA PRO A 99 -1.21 -3.48 -1.09
C PRO A 99 -0.52 -4.86 -1.05
N ALA A 100 0.75 -4.95 -1.45
CA ALA A 100 1.53 -6.18 -1.41
C ALA A 100 1.75 -6.68 0.02
N GLY A 101 2.19 -5.81 0.93
CA GLY A 101 2.49 -6.16 2.31
C GLY A 101 1.25 -6.56 3.11
N LEU A 102 0.17 -5.79 3.02
CA LEU A 102 -1.11 -6.11 3.67
C LEU A 102 -1.69 -7.43 3.15
N THR A 103 -1.61 -7.68 1.83
CA THR A 103 -2.07 -8.95 1.26
C THR A 103 -1.19 -10.12 1.73
N ALA A 104 0.14 -9.93 1.79
CA ALA A 104 1.06 -10.95 2.30
C ALA A 104 0.75 -11.29 3.77
N ALA A 105 0.47 -10.29 4.59
CA ALA A 105 0.14 -10.45 6.00
C ALA A 105 -1.17 -11.23 6.20
N ALA A 106 -2.21 -10.88 5.44
CA ALA A 106 -3.48 -11.61 5.46
C ALA A 106 -3.30 -13.08 5.07
N TYR A 107 -2.46 -13.39 4.07
CA TYR A 107 -2.17 -14.77 3.69
C TYR A 107 -1.32 -15.52 4.73
N ALA A 108 -0.35 -14.85 5.36
CA ALA A 108 0.47 -15.41 6.42
C ALA A 108 -0.38 -15.79 7.66
N ALA A 109 -1.26 -14.88 8.10
CA ALA A 109 -2.16 -15.14 9.23
C ALA A 109 -3.09 -16.33 8.96
N ARG A 110 -3.61 -16.47 7.73
CA ARG A 110 -4.43 -17.63 7.33
C ARG A 110 -3.67 -18.96 7.32
N LYS A 111 -2.34 -18.92 7.30
CA LYS A 111 -1.46 -20.09 7.48
C LYS A 111 -1.06 -20.32 8.94
N LEU A 112 -1.66 -19.56 9.87
CA LEU A 112 -1.36 -19.59 11.30
C LEU A 112 0.11 -19.25 11.60
N LEU A 113 0.74 -18.45 10.74
CA LEU A 113 2.08 -17.93 10.96
C LEU A 113 1.99 -16.65 11.78
N ARG A 114 2.88 -16.50 12.76
CA ARG A 114 3.01 -15.24 13.46
C ARG A 114 3.78 -14.26 12.59
N CYS A 115 3.11 -13.19 12.17
CA CYS A 115 3.71 -12.19 11.30
C CYS A 115 3.67 -10.79 11.89
N MET A 116 4.66 -9.98 11.50
CA MET A 116 4.78 -8.58 11.86
C MET A 116 4.96 -7.75 10.59
N ILE A 117 4.29 -6.61 10.51
CA ILE A 117 4.47 -5.60 9.48
C ILE A 117 5.28 -4.44 10.08
N ILE A 118 6.33 -4.01 9.40
CA ILE A 118 7.08 -2.78 9.72
C ILE A 118 6.86 -1.81 8.56
N THR A 119 6.25 -0.66 8.80
CA THR A 119 5.90 0.29 7.74
C THR A 119 5.81 1.75 8.21
N GLU A 120 6.14 2.71 7.34
CA GLU A 120 5.99 4.14 7.64
C GLU A 120 4.51 4.56 7.68
N ASP A 121 3.69 3.95 6.83
CA ASP A 121 2.27 4.21 6.69
C ASP A 121 1.50 2.92 6.30
N ILE A 122 0.18 2.93 6.50
CA ILE A 122 -0.71 1.85 6.09
C ILE A 122 -1.46 2.29 4.84
N GLY A 123 -1.15 1.64 3.72
CA GLY A 123 -1.78 1.86 2.41
C GLY A 123 -0.78 2.17 1.29
N GLY A 124 0.37 2.77 1.62
CA GLY A 124 1.39 3.15 0.65
C GLY A 124 0.86 4.10 -0.42
N GLN A 125 1.45 4.02 -1.61
CA GLN A 125 1.11 4.90 -2.74
C GLN A 125 -0.37 4.81 -3.17
N ALA A 126 -1.07 3.71 -2.86
CA ALA A 126 -2.48 3.58 -3.19
C ALA A 126 -3.35 4.66 -2.53
N LEU A 127 -2.94 5.20 -1.37
CA LEU A 127 -3.64 6.28 -0.67
C LEU A 127 -3.79 7.57 -1.49
N GLU A 128 -2.86 7.80 -2.42
CA GLU A 128 -2.81 9.02 -3.25
C GLU A 128 -3.85 8.99 -4.39
N SER A 129 -4.45 7.83 -4.65
CA SER A 129 -5.41 7.67 -5.74
C SER A 129 -6.81 8.14 -5.34
N TRP A 130 -7.35 9.11 -6.07
CA TRP A 130 -8.71 9.62 -5.87
C TRP A 130 -9.78 8.64 -6.33
N ALA A 131 -9.51 7.92 -7.42
CA ALA A 131 -10.43 6.96 -8.03
C ALA A 131 -9.67 5.81 -8.67
N ILE A 132 -10.00 4.59 -8.23
CA ILE A 132 -9.49 3.32 -8.74
C ILE A 132 -10.66 2.59 -9.42
N GLU A 133 -10.58 2.46 -10.74
CA GLU A 133 -11.60 1.79 -11.57
C GLU A 133 -11.15 0.40 -12.07
N ASN A 134 -9.91 0.02 -11.78
CA ASN A 134 -9.27 -1.18 -12.29
C ASN A 134 -8.99 -2.26 -11.21
N TYR A 135 -9.49 -2.08 -9.98
CA TYR A 135 -9.42 -3.10 -8.94
C TYR A 135 -10.68 -3.96 -8.94
N MET A 136 -10.53 -5.21 -9.39
CA MET A 136 -11.68 -6.08 -9.61
C MET A 136 -12.45 -6.40 -8.32
N GLY A 137 -13.77 -6.26 -8.39
CA GLY A 137 -14.67 -6.29 -7.23
C GLY A 137 -15.28 -4.92 -6.91
N PHE A 138 -14.67 -3.83 -7.39
CA PHE A 138 -15.22 -2.48 -7.32
C PHE A 138 -15.37 -1.91 -8.72
N ARG A 139 -16.47 -1.18 -8.96
CA ARG A 139 -16.63 -0.39 -10.18
C ARG A 139 -15.75 0.87 -10.11
N ILE A 140 -15.77 1.54 -8.96
CA ILE A 140 -14.95 2.69 -8.61
C ILE A 140 -14.80 2.68 -7.09
N ILE A 141 -13.61 2.96 -6.58
CA ILE A 141 -13.31 3.12 -5.16
C ILE A 141 -12.15 4.09 -5.00
N SER A 142 -12.12 4.92 -3.95
CA SER A 142 -10.93 5.72 -3.67
C SER A 142 -9.79 4.85 -3.14
N GLY A 143 -8.57 5.33 -3.28
CA GLY A 143 -7.38 4.71 -2.70
C GLY A 143 -7.48 4.55 -1.19
N SER A 144 -7.93 5.59 -0.49
CA SER A 144 -8.16 5.57 0.96
C SER A 144 -9.16 4.49 1.38
N ASP A 145 -10.31 4.40 0.70
CA ASP A 145 -11.36 3.46 1.06
C ASP A 145 -10.96 2.02 0.73
N LEU A 146 -10.19 1.83 -0.34
CA LEU A 146 -9.64 0.51 -0.69
C LEU A 146 -8.63 0.06 0.36
N MET A 147 -7.70 0.93 0.77
CA MET A 147 -6.68 0.59 1.77
C MET A 147 -7.28 0.40 3.16
N GLN A 148 -8.31 1.17 3.52
CA GLN A 148 -9.07 0.94 4.75
C GLN A 148 -9.67 -0.48 4.78
N LYS A 149 -10.22 -0.96 3.66
CA LYS A 149 -10.74 -2.34 3.57
C LYS A 149 -9.65 -3.40 3.70
N PHE A 150 -8.43 -3.13 3.22
CA PHE A 150 -7.29 -4.03 3.40
C PHE A 150 -6.86 -4.06 4.87
N GLU A 151 -6.73 -2.88 5.48
CA GLU A 151 -6.38 -2.74 6.88
C GLU A 151 -7.39 -3.44 7.80
N GLU A 152 -8.70 -3.29 7.52
CA GLU A 152 -9.76 -4.02 8.23
C GLU A 152 -9.55 -5.54 8.18
N GLN A 153 -9.14 -6.10 7.04
CA GLN A 153 -8.86 -7.53 6.94
C GLN A 153 -7.64 -7.95 7.78
N VAL A 154 -6.58 -7.14 7.78
CA VAL A 154 -5.35 -7.42 8.54
C VAL A 154 -5.57 -7.27 10.04
N ARG A 155 -6.30 -6.23 10.48
CA ARG A 155 -6.58 -5.97 11.91
C ARG A 155 -7.53 -6.98 12.55
N ASN A 156 -8.32 -7.70 11.75
CA ASN A 156 -9.14 -8.80 12.24
C ASN A 156 -8.31 -10.05 12.60
N GLU A 157 -7.03 -10.08 12.22
CA GLU A 157 -6.10 -11.16 12.50
C GLU A 157 -5.09 -10.73 13.59
N ASP A 158 -4.42 -11.69 14.22
CA ASP A 158 -3.37 -11.43 15.22
C ASP A 158 -2.04 -11.05 14.55
N ILE A 159 -2.02 -9.87 13.92
CA ILE A 159 -0.88 -9.34 13.16
C ILE A 159 -0.33 -8.11 13.88
N GLU A 160 0.96 -8.14 14.19
CA GLU A 160 1.65 -7.00 14.79
C GLU A 160 1.98 -5.99 13.68
N ILE A 161 1.67 -4.70 13.90
CA ILE A 161 2.02 -3.61 12.98
C ILE A 161 2.85 -2.61 13.77
N GLU A 162 4.09 -2.43 13.34
CA GLU A 162 5.03 -1.43 13.84
C GLU A 162 5.09 -0.28 12.85
N ILE A 163 4.82 0.94 13.34
CA ILE A 163 4.91 2.16 12.53
C ILE A 163 6.33 2.70 12.59
N ASP A 164 7.18 2.21 11.70
CA ASP A 164 8.60 2.54 11.59
C ASP A 164 9.12 2.14 10.20
N ARG A 165 10.36 2.53 9.87
CA ARG A 165 11.02 2.14 8.61
C ARG A 165 12.20 1.22 8.89
N ALA A 166 12.35 0.18 8.07
CA ALA A 166 13.58 -0.61 8.06
C ALA A 166 14.77 0.23 7.58
N GLU A 167 15.84 0.24 8.38
CA GLU A 167 17.12 0.89 8.06
C GLU A 167 18.17 -0.12 7.60
N SER A 168 18.14 -1.34 8.13
CA SER A 168 19.03 -2.43 7.71
C SER A 168 18.42 -3.80 7.96
N ILE A 169 18.95 -4.78 7.23
CA ILE A 169 18.65 -6.20 7.36
C ILE A 169 19.95 -6.99 7.46
N GLU A 170 20.00 -7.94 8.39
CA GLU A 170 21.13 -8.87 8.54
C GLU A 170 20.62 -10.28 8.87
N GLU A 171 21.36 -11.32 8.48
CA GLU A 171 21.08 -12.69 8.93
C GLU A 171 22.00 -13.03 10.12
N SER A 172 21.41 -13.50 11.22
CA SER A 172 22.12 -13.91 12.42
C SER A 172 21.45 -15.14 13.04
N ASN A 173 22.25 -16.18 13.33
CA ASN A 173 21.78 -17.43 13.96
C ASN A 173 20.59 -18.10 13.21
N GLY A 174 20.56 -18.01 11.88
CA GLY A 174 19.51 -18.61 11.05
C GLY A 174 18.17 -17.85 11.06
N LYS A 175 18.18 -16.59 11.54
CA LYS A 175 17.08 -15.64 11.53
C LYS A 175 17.49 -14.34 10.85
N PHE A 176 16.51 -13.56 10.44
CA PHE A 176 16.71 -12.22 9.92
C PHE A 176 16.44 -11.19 11.02
N VAL A 177 17.36 -10.25 11.19
CA VAL A 177 17.27 -9.14 12.12
C VAL A 177 17.05 -7.86 11.32
N ILE A 178 15.94 -7.19 11.58
CA ILE A 178 15.61 -5.89 11.00
C ILE A 178 15.90 -4.82 12.03
N THR A 179 16.80 -3.90 11.70
CA THR A 179 17.00 -2.69 12.50
C THR A 179 16.19 -1.56 11.86
N THR A 180 15.39 -0.88 12.66
CA THR A 180 14.56 0.24 12.18
C THR A 180 15.23 1.58 12.44
N VAL A 181 14.73 2.64 11.80
CA VAL A 181 15.25 4.01 11.95
C VAL A 181 15.15 4.52 13.39
N SER A 182 14.16 4.07 14.18
CA SER A 182 14.09 4.39 15.60
C SER A 182 15.11 3.63 16.48
N GLY A 183 15.88 2.71 15.89
CA GLY A 183 16.86 1.87 16.58
C GLY A 183 16.28 0.60 17.19
N GLN A 184 15.01 0.27 16.92
CA GLN A 184 14.42 -0.99 17.34
C GLN A 184 14.96 -2.15 16.49
N LYS A 185 14.97 -3.36 17.09
CA LYS A 185 15.39 -4.58 16.43
C LYS A 185 14.31 -5.64 16.50
N PHE A 186 14.00 -6.22 15.36
CA PHE A 186 13.00 -7.29 15.22
C PHE A 186 13.64 -8.51 14.58
N GLU A 187 13.37 -9.70 15.12
CA GLU A 187 13.89 -10.97 14.60
C GLU A 187 12.78 -11.83 14.02
N GLY A 188 12.99 -12.38 12.82
CA GLY A 188 12.05 -13.28 12.17
C GLY A 188 12.73 -14.41 11.41
N LYS A 189 12.05 -15.54 11.24
CA LYS A 189 12.60 -16.70 10.49
C LYS A 189 12.68 -16.49 8.98
N SER A 190 11.88 -15.57 8.45
CA SER A 190 11.83 -15.18 7.03
C SER A 190 11.37 -13.74 6.87
N VAL A 191 11.62 -13.15 5.70
CA VAL A 191 11.29 -11.75 5.41
C VAL A 191 10.58 -11.62 4.06
N ILE A 192 9.56 -10.77 3.98
CA ILE A 192 8.94 -10.33 2.73
C ILE A 192 9.16 -8.83 2.58
N ILE A 193 9.85 -8.43 1.51
CA ILE A 193 10.14 -7.04 1.18
C ILE A 193 9.04 -6.52 0.25
N ALA A 194 8.25 -5.57 0.73
CA ALA A 194 7.12 -4.97 0.03
C ALA A 194 7.13 -3.43 0.17
N THR A 195 8.32 -2.84 0.14
CA THR A 195 8.56 -1.41 0.41
C THR A 195 8.18 -0.48 -0.74
N GLY A 196 7.74 -1.03 -1.88
CA GLY A 196 7.27 -0.28 -3.03
C GLY A 196 8.34 0.61 -3.68
N VAL A 197 7.87 1.64 -4.36
CA VAL A 197 8.69 2.62 -5.09
C VAL A 197 8.25 4.04 -4.76
N LYS A 198 9.07 5.02 -5.13
CA LYS A 198 8.72 6.45 -5.09
C LYS A 198 8.75 7.03 -6.50
N PRO A 199 7.71 7.76 -6.94
CA PRO A 199 7.75 8.43 -8.23
C PRO A 199 8.81 9.53 -8.23
N ARG A 200 9.47 9.70 -9.38
CA ARG A 200 10.33 10.85 -9.61
C ARG A 200 9.45 12.04 -10.00
N TRP A 201 9.72 13.17 -9.36
CA TRP A 201 9.05 14.45 -9.59
C TRP A 201 9.96 15.39 -10.40
N LEU A 202 9.37 16.42 -11.01
CA LEU A 202 10.09 17.44 -11.77
C LEU A 202 10.93 18.34 -10.85
N GLY A 203 10.53 18.49 -9.58
CA GLY A 203 11.23 19.34 -8.60
C GLY A 203 11.07 20.83 -8.89
N ILE A 204 9.92 21.22 -9.45
CA ILE A 204 9.62 22.61 -9.83
C ILE A 204 8.57 23.22 -8.91
N LYS A 205 8.48 24.55 -8.93
CA LYS A 205 7.51 25.28 -8.11
C LYS A 205 6.08 24.88 -8.49
N ASP A 206 5.21 24.82 -7.48
CA ASP A 206 3.78 24.55 -7.60
C ASP A 206 3.44 23.13 -8.12
N GLU A 207 4.41 22.22 -8.22
CA GLU A 207 4.18 20.82 -8.64
C GLU A 207 3.19 20.10 -7.73
N GLU A 208 3.40 20.17 -6.41
CA GLU A 208 2.53 19.52 -5.41
C GLU A 208 1.07 19.99 -5.51
N LYS A 209 0.84 21.25 -5.90
CA LYS A 209 -0.51 21.82 -6.05
C LYS A 209 -1.33 21.08 -7.12
N TYR A 210 -0.68 20.59 -8.17
CA TYR A 210 -1.37 19.98 -9.30
C TYR A 210 -1.38 18.44 -9.28
N ILE A 211 -0.77 17.80 -8.28
CA ILE A 211 -0.89 16.35 -8.06
C ILE A 211 -2.37 15.99 -7.85
N GLY A 212 -2.91 15.09 -8.67
CA GLY A 212 -4.34 14.75 -8.69
C GLY A 212 -5.26 15.82 -9.27
N HIS A 213 -4.73 17.00 -9.64
CA HIS A 213 -5.46 18.13 -10.22
C HIS A 213 -4.94 18.47 -11.64
N GLY A 214 -4.47 17.44 -12.35
CA GLY A 214 -3.93 17.54 -13.70
C GLY A 214 -2.59 16.84 -13.87
N ILE A 215 -1.82 16.65 -12.78
CA ILE A 215 -0.60 15.81 -12.80
C ILE A 215 -0.96 14.37 -12.43
N SER A 216 -0.50 13.43 -13.25
CA SER A 216 -0.58 12.00 -13.04
C SER A 216 0.78 11.34 -13.30
N ILE A 217 1.01 10.19 -12.67
CA ILE A 217 2.17 9.32 -12.89
C ILE A 217 1.76 7.97 -13.51
N CYS A 218 0.46 7.72 -13.69
CA CYS A 218 -0.08 6.44 -14.15
C CYS A 218 -1.06 6.63 -15.31
N SER A 219 -0.58 6.42 -16.55
CA SER A 219 -1.42 6.46 -17.76
C SER A 219 -2.57 5.46 -17.72
N THR A 220 -2.31 4.25 -17.22
CA THR A 220 -3.30 3.18 -17.13
C THR A 220 -4.42 3.51 -16.14
N CYS A 221 -4.09 4.24 -15.08
CA CYS A 221 -5.03 4.61 -14.02
C CYS A 221 -5.89 5.79 -14.46
N ASP A 222 -5.25 6.88 -14.88
CA ASP A 222 -5.93 8.17 -15.06
C ASP A 222 -6.19 8.52 -16.53
N GLY A 223 -5.55 7.83 -17.49
CA GLY A 223 -5.68 8.08 -18.92
C GLY A 223 -7.13 8.18 -19.42
N PRO A 224 -8.07 7.30 -19.00
CA PRO A 224 -9.48 7.41 -19.38
C PRO A 224 -10.16 8.75 -19.02
N LEU A 225 -9.68 9.45 -17.98
CA LEU A 225 -10.21 10.74 -17.52
C LEU A 225 -9.87 11.88 -18.48
N PHE A 226 -8.87 11.71 -19.34
CA PHE A 226 -8.40 12.72 -20.30
C PHE A 226 -8.88 12.43 -21.74
N ARG A 227 -10.02 11.75 -21.88
CA ARG A 227 -10.67 11.57 -23.18
C ARG A 227 -11.05 12.93 -23.78
N ASP A 228 -10.75 13.11 -25.06
CA ASP A 228 -11.00 14.33 -25.83
C ASP A 228 -10.31 15.58 -25.25
N LYS A 229 -9.17 15.40 -24.55
CA LYS A 229 -8.36 16.46 -23.94
C LYS A 229 -6.99 16.60 -24.58
N ILE A 230 -6.29 17.70 -24.31
CA ILE A 230 -4.87 17.85 -24.64
C ILE A 230 -4.04 17.36 -23.46
N VAL A 231 -3.10 16.45 -23.70
CA VAL A 231 -2.25 15.90 -22.66
C VAL A 231 -0.78 16.09 -22.98
N THR A 232 0.02 16.30 -21.95
CA THR A 232 1.46 16.43 -22.04
C THR A 232 2.10 15.30 -21.27
N ILE A 233 3.13 14.67 -21.83
CA ILE A 233 3.86 13.56 -21.23
C ILE A 233 5.31 14.00 -21.09
N VAL A 234 5.89 13.82 -19.91
CA VAL A 234 7.31 14.10 -19.67
C VAL A 234 8.04 12.78 -19.53
N GLY A 235 9.01 12.53 -20.40
CA GLY A 235 9.79 11.31 -20.36
C GLY A 235 10.31 10.93 -21.74
N GLY A 236 11.29 10.04 -21.76
CA GLY A 236 11.88 9.55 -23.01
C GLY A 236 12.11 8.04 -23.05
N GLY A 237 11.70 7.30 -22.03
CA GLY A 237 11.86 5.85 -21.97
C GLY A 237 10.71 5.09 -22.64
N ASN A 238 10.76 3.75 -22.56
CA ASN A 238 9.66 2.87 -22.98
C ASN A 238 8.31 3.31 -22.43
N TYR A 239 8.22 3.57 -21.12
CA TYR A 239 6.97 3.97 -20.47
C TYR A 239 6.38 5.27 -21.02
N ALA A 240 7.23 6.25 -21.35
CA ALA A 240 6.77 7.52 -21.91
C ALA A 240 6.22 7.34 -23.33
N VAL A 241 6.88 6.53 -24.15
CA VAL A 241 6.45 6.25 -25.53
C VAL A 241 5.18 5.41 -25.55
N THR A 242 5.07 4.38 -24.71
CA THR A 242 3.84 3.58 -24.59
C THR A 242 2.69 4.43 -24.08
N THR A 243 2.93 5.31 -23.11
CA THR A 243 1.93 6.29 -22.64
C THR A 243 1.48 7.20 -23.77
N ALA A 244 2.40 7.70 -24.61
CA ALA A 244 2.03 8.52 -25.76
C ALA A 244 1.16 7.77 -26.77
N ILE A 245 1.48 6.50 -27.05
CA ILE A 245 0.68 5.63 -27.91
C ILE A 245 -0.72 5.38 -27.31
N GLU A 246 -0.81 5.09 -26.01
CA GLU A 246 -2.09 4.90 -25.31
C GLU A 246 -2.95 6.17 -25.36
N MET A 247 -2.35 7.30 -24.99
CA MET A 247 -3.04 8.59 -24.94
C MET A 247 -3.43 9.09 -26.32
N SER A 248 -2.67 8.79 -27.38
CA SER A 248 -3.05 9.15 -28.76
C SER A 248 -4.41 8.61 -29.20
N LYS A 249 -4.88 7.53 -28.55
CA LYS A 249 -6.19 6.90 -28.82
C LYS A 249 -7.34 7.52 -28.02
N LEU A 250 -7.03 8.32 -27.00
CA LEU A 250 -8.00 8.88 -26.05
C LEU A 250 -8.07 10.41 -26.14
N ALA A 251 -6.92 11.07 -26.22
CA ALA A 251 -6.74 12.51 -26.23
C ALA A 251 -6.91 13.11 -27.63
N THR A 252 -7.30 14.39 -27.70
CA THR A 252 -7.31 15.13 -28.98
C THR A 252 -5.90 15.41 -29.48
N HIS A 253 -4.96 15.66 -28.56
CA HIS A 253 -3.56 15.92 -28.87
C HIS A 253 -2.64 15.50 -27.73
N VAL A 254 -1.44 15.03 -28.08
CA VAL A 254 -0.42 14.60 -27.11
C VAL A 254 0.87 15.37 -27.35
N ASN A 255 1.38 16.05 -26.34
CA ASN A 255 2.72 16.64 -26.34
C ASN A 255 3.69 15.71 -25.62
N LEU A 256 4.73 15.21 -26.29
CA LEU A 256 5.80 14.42 -25.65
C LEU A 256 7.04 15.30 -25.43
N ILE A 257 7.38 15.56 -24.16
CA ILE A 257 8.54 16.36 -23.76
C ILE A 257 9.69 15.42 -23.39
N VAL A 258 10.80 15.52 -24.14
CA VAL A 258 11.96 14.65 -24.00
C VAL A 258 13.19 15.49 -23.67
N ARG A 259 13.77 15.28 -22.48
CA ARG A 259 14.97 15.99 -22.01
C ARG A 259 16.20 15.84 -22.92
N SER A 260 16.27 14.75 -23.68
CA SER A 260 17.38 14.49 -24.61
C SER A 260 16.86 13.75 -25.86
N LYS A 261 17.15 12.45 -25.98
CA LYS A 261 16.64 11.57 -27.03
C LYS A 261 15.64 10.57 -26.46
N ILE A 262 14.77 10.05 -27.33
CA ILE A 262 13.92 8.90 -27.02
C ILE A 262 14.83 7.67 -26.89
N ARG A 263 14.62 6.91 -25.81
CA ARG A 263 15.29 5.67 -25.41
C ARG A 263 14.19 4.61 -25.19
N ALA A 264 13.51 4.26 -26.28
CA ALA A 264 12.49 3.23 -26.28
C ALA A 264 12.86 2.14 -27.29
N ASP A 265 12.33 0.95 -27.07
CA ASP A 265 12.49 -0.20 -27.95
C ASP A 265 11.92 0.14 -29.34
N GLU A 266 12.51 -0.45 -30.36
CA GLU A 266 12.18 -0.16 -31.77
C GLU A 266 10.68 -0.40 -32.05
N VAL A 267 10.11 -1.46 -31.46
CA VAL A 267 8.69 -1.80 -31.62
C VAL A 267 7.73 -0.67 -31.21
N TYR A 268 8.09 0.09 -30.16
CA TYR A 268 7.28 1.21 -29.69
C TYR A 268 7.58 2.47 -30.49
N THR A 269 8.84 2.68 -30.84
CA THR A 269 9.25 3.85 -31.64
C THR A 269 8.59 3.82 -33.02
N SER A 270 8.53 2.68 -33.69
CA SER A 270 7.86 2.55 -34.99
C SER A 270 6.35 2.80 -34.92
N GLN A 271 5.69 2.39 -33.84
CA GLN A 271 4.26 2.71 -33.64
C GLN A 271 4.04 4.19 -33.35
N TYR A 272 4.93 4.78 -32.55
CA TYR A 272 4.91 6.17 -32.16
C TYR A 272 5.09 7.13 -33.34
N GLU A 273 6.04 6.85 -34.23
CA GLU A 273 6.35 7.70 -35.40
C GLU A 273 5.18 7.81 -36.39
N GLY A 274 4.24 6.87 -36.39
CA GLY A 274 3.05 6.88 -37.24
C GLY A 274 1.87 7.69 -36.70
N LEU A 275 2.00 8.34 -35.52
CA LEU A 275 0.88 9.02 -34.87
C LEU A 275 0.78 10.48 -35.32
N GLU A 276 -0.37 10.86 -35.88
CA GLU A 276 -0.61 12.21 -36.42
C GLU A 276 -0.95 13.26 -35.36
N ASN A 277 -1.48 12.84 -34.20
CA ASN A 277 -1.91 13.72 -33.11
C ASN A 277 -0.88 13.85 -31.98
N VAL A 278 0.40 13.55 -32.26
CA VAL A 278 1.48 13.59 -31.26
C VAL A 278 2.59 14.56 -31.69
N SER A 279 2.86 15.57 -30.88
CA SER A 279 3.95 16.53 -31.07
C SER A 279 5.12 16.19 -30.15
N THR A 280 6.34 16.05 -30.71
CA THR A 280 7.55 15.73 -29.92
C THR A 280 8.43 16.95 -29.72
N TYR A 281 8.76 17.25 -28.47
CA TYR A 281 9.67 18.33 -28.08
C TYR A 281 10.96 17.73 -27.51
N LYS A 282 12.00 17.61 -28.34
CA LYS A 282 13.30 17.04 -27.96
C LYS A 282 14.25 18.12 -27.45
N ASN A 283 15.05 17.78 -26.44
CA ASN A 283 15.91 18.72 -25.71
C ASN A 283 15.15 19.80 -24.92
N TYR A 284 13.92 19.49 -24.52
CA TYR A 284 13.09 20.37 -23.69
C TYR A 284 12.90 19.81 -22.28
N THR A 285 12.73 20.70 -21.31
CA THR A 285 12.32 20.39 -19.93
C THR A 285 11.14 21.26 -19.52
N VAL A 286 10.24 20.77 -18.68
CA VAL A 286 9.19 21.61 -18.08
C VAL A 286 9.82 22.54 -17.04
N SER A 287 9.61 23.84 -17.15
CA SER A 287 10.13 24.86 -16.24
C SER A 287 9.07 25.50 -15.34
N ALA A 288 7.79 25.50 -15.75
CA ALA A 288 6.70 26.02 -14.94
C ALA A 288 5.36 25.31 -15.23
N LEU A 289 4.46 25.37 -14.23
CA LEU A 289 3.12 24.81 -14.26
C LEU A 289 2.11 25.92 -14.03
N GLU A 290 1.08 26.01 -14.87
CA GLU A 290 0.11 27.10 -14.83
C GLU A 290 -1.33 26.57 -14.78
N GLY A 291 -2.13 27.17 -13.91
CA GLY A 291 -3.51 26.76 -13.68
C GLY A 291 -4.12 27.46 -12.47
N ASP A 292 -5.45 27.42 -12.39
CA ASP A 292 -6.18 27.90 -11.22
C ASP A 292 -6.22 26.78 -10.18
N ASN A 293 -7.33 26.04 -10.11
CA ASN A 293 -7.45 24.81 -9.32
C ASN A 293 -7.03 23.56 -10.08
N MET A 294 -7.06 23.61 -11.41
CA MET A 294 -6.65 22.54 -12.32
C MET A 294 -5.52 23.04 -13.20
N LEU A 295 -4.60 22.15 -13.57
CA LEU A 295 -3.56 22.42 -14.56
C LEU A 295 -4.21 22.80 -15.90
N LYS A 296 -3.69 23.86 -16.53
CA LYS A 296 -4.18 24.35 -17.84
C LYS A 296 -3.06 24.52 -18.86
N ALA A 297 -1.82 24.70 -18.40
CA ALA A 297 -0.67 24.85 -19.27
C ALA A 297 0.63 24.46 -18.58
N VAL A 298 1.62 24.13 -19.40
CA VAL A 298 3.01 23.94 -18.99
C VAL A 298 3.93 24.82 -19.81
N THR A 299 4.95 25.36 -19.17
CA THR A 299 6.03 26.07 -19.86
C THR A 299 7.18 25.10 -20.03
N ILE A 300 7.62 24.93 -21.28
CA ILE A 300 8.77 24.11 -21.64
C ILE A 300 9.94 25.03 -22.00
N LYS A 301 11.13 24.62 -21.61
CA LYS A 301 12.38 25.32 -21.83
C LYS A 301 13.33 24.45 -22.63
N GLU A 302 13.81 24.97 -23.74
CA GLU A 302 14.86 24.35 -24.54
C GLU A 302 16.19 24.45 -23.79
N ARG A 303 16.95 23.35 -23.69
CA ARG A 303 18.08 23.25 -22.75
C ARG A 303 19.34 23.99 -23.18
N ASP A 304 19.55 24.19 -24.48
CA ASP A 304 20.79 24.77 -25.02
C ASP A 304 20.65 26.28 -25.22
N THR A 305 19.49 26.72 -25.71
CA THR A 305 19.15 28.12 -26.02
C THR A 305 18.50 28.82 -24.83
N GLY A 306 17.84 28.06 -23.96
CA GLY A 306 17.05 28.62 -22.86
C GLY A 306 15.71 29.23 -23.31
N GLU A 307 15.31 29.08 -24.57
CA GLU A 307 14.03 29.56 -25.09
C GLU A 307 12.86 28.86 -24.39
N GLU A 308 11.87 29.64 -23.95
CA GLU A 308 10.68 29.13 -23.31
C GLU A 308 9.47 29.21 -24.23
N SER A 309 8.62 28.19 -24.17
CA SER A 309 7.38 28.10 -24.92
C SER A 309 6.27 27.58 -24.02
N LYS A 310 5.10 28.19 -24.12
CA LYS A 310 3.92 27.76 -23.36
C LYS A 310 3.09 26.80 -24.19
N LEU A 311 2.73 25.67 -23.60
CA LEU A 311 1.84 24.67 -24.18
C LEU A 311 0.57 24.56 -23.34
N GLU A 312 -0.59 24.64 -23.98
CA GLU A 312 -1.86 24.31 -23.33
C GLU A 312 -1.93 22.80 -23.08
N THR A 313 -2.43 22.42 -21.90
CA THR A 313 -2.59 21.02 -21.53
C THR A 313 -3.65 20.89 -20.44
N ASP A 314 -4.54 19.93 -20.57
CA ASP A 314 -5.49 19.55 -19.52
C ASP A 314 -4.88 18.56 -18.53
N GLY A 315 -3.87 17.79 -18.96
CA GLY A 315 -3.18 16.79 -18.15
C GLY A 315 -1.68 16.73 -18.38
N LEU A 316 -0.91 16.39 -17.35
CA LEU A 316 0.54 16.19 -17.37
C LEU A 316 0.88 14.82 -16.79
N PHE A 317 1.36 13.91 -17.63
CA PHE A 317 1.80 12.59 -17.24
C PHE A 317 3.31 12.55 -17.04
N LEU A 318 3.77 12.29 -15.82
CA LEU A 318 5.18 12.17 -15.49
C LEU A 318 5.65 10.73 -15.69
N ALA A 319 6.22 10.45 -16.85
CA ALA A 319 6.81 9.17 -17.23
C ALA A 319 8.35 9.20 -17.10
N ILE A 320 8.85 9.76 -16.00
CA ILE A 320 10.28 9.95 -15.71
C ILE A 320 10.89 8.87 -14.80
N GLY A 321 10.10 7.85 -14.46
CA GLY A 321 10.51 6.67 -13.72
C GLY A 321 10.22 6.75 -12.22
N HIS A 322 10.54 5.68 -11.53
CA HIS A 322 10.38 5.53 -10.09
C HIS A 322 11.71 5.04 -9.49
N ASP A 323 11.92 5.35 -8.21
CA ASP A 323 13.04 4.83 -7.43
C ASP A 323 12.53 3.76 -6.47
N ALA A 324 13.10 2.56 -6.55
CA ALA A 324 12.72 1.48 -5.64
C ALA A 324 13.24 1.75 -4.22
N ASN A 325 12.43 1.46 -3.20
CA ASN A 325 12.79 1.66 -1.81
C ASN A 325 13.67 0.51 -1.30
N THR A 326 14.87 0.36 -1.90
CA THR A 326 15.81 -0.76 -1.71
C THR A 326 17.17 -0.35 -1.15
N GLY A 327 17.37 0.93 -0.80
CA GLY A 327 18.68 1.44 -0.37
C GLY A 327 19.30 0.71 0.84
N PHE A 328 18.47 0.10 1.71
CA PHE A 328 18.93 -0.68 2.87
C PHE A 328 19.30 -2.14 2.54
N LEU A 329 19.14 -2.56 1.27
CA LEU A 329 19.32 -3.93 0.80
C LEU A 329 20.57 -4.12 -0.04
N GLU A 330 21.37 -3.07 -0.22
CA GLU A 330 22.55 -3.11 -1.08
C GLU A 330 23.52 -4.21 -0.62
N GLY A 331 23.82 -5.16 -1.51
CA GLY A 331 24.66 -6.32 -1.21
C GLY A 331 23.99 -7.45 -0.43
N PHE A 332 22.74 -7.29 0.00
CA PHE A 332 21.97 -8.33 0.71
C PHE A 332 21.11 -9.19 -0.24
N VAL A 333 20.55 -8.57 -1.29
CA VAL A 333 19.84 -9.26 -2.39
C VAL A 333 20.28 -8.69 -3.73
N ASP A 334 20.06 -9.46 -4.82
CA ASP A 334 20.40 -9.04 -6.17
C ASP A 334 19.42 -7.96 -6.64
N LEU A 335 19.96 -6.83 -7.08
CA LEU A 335 19.21 -5.71 -7.66
C LEU A 335 19.54 -5.56 -9.15
N ASN A 336 18.56 -5.16 -9.95
CA ASN A 336 18.79 -4.82 -11.35
C ASN A 336 19.39 -3.40 -11.49
N GLU A 337 19.66 -2.97 -12.73
CA GLU A 337 20.24 -1.64 -13.01
C GLU A 337 19.37 -0.45 -12.54
N ASN A 338 18.08 -0.67 -12.30
CA ASN A 338 17.14 0.33 -11.79
C ASN A 338 16.99 0.28 -10.26
N GLY A 339 17.73 -0.60 -9.57
CA GLY A 339 17.64 -0.79 -8.13
C GLY A 339 16.43 -1.63 -7.67
N GLU A 340 15.73 -2.31 -8.59
CA GLU A 340 14.61 -3.18 -8.27
C GLU A 340 15.10 -4.58 -7.86
N ILE A 341 14.40 -5.23 -6.93
CA ILE A 341 14.75 -6.58 -6.45
C ILE A 341 14.46 -7.61 -7.53
N ILE A 342 15.46 -8.40 -7.90
CA ILE A 342 15.29 -9.48 -8.88
C ILE A 342 14.56 -10.64 -8.18
N THR A 343 13.43 -11.07 -8.76
CA THR A 343 12.62 -12.16 -8.19
C THR A 343 12.29 -13.26 -9.20
N ASP A 344 12.08 -14.48 -8.70
CA ASP A 344 11.44 -15.52 -9.48
C ASP A 344 9.90 -15.31 -9.55
N ASN A 345 9.21 -16.15 -10.33
CA ASN A 345 7.75 -16.06 -10.48
C ASN A 345 6.97 -16.19 -9.15
N ASN A 346 7.60 -16.70 -8.09
CA ASN A 346 7.02 -16.92 -6.77
C ASN A 346 7.46 -15.87 -5.74
N GLY A 347 8.21 -14.84 -6.15
CA GLY A 347 8.70 -13.77 -5.28
C GLY A 347 9.94 -14.13 -4.47
N ARG A 348 10.69 -15.17 -4.84
CA ARG A 348 11.96 -15.54 -4.17
C ARG A 348 13.08 -14.63 -4.66
N THR A 349 13.93 -14.16 -3.76
CA THR A 349 15.13 -13.38 -4.09
C THR A 349 16.37 -14.27 -4.19
N SER A 350 17.55 -13.67 -4.43
CA SER A 350 18.83 -14.39 -4.37
C SER A 350 19.21 -14.86 -2.96
N HIS A 351 18.61 -14.30 -1.92
CA HIS A 351 18.85 -14.69 -0.53
C HIS A 351 17.78 -15.65 -0.03
N ASN A 352 18.17 -16.88 0.31
CA ASN A 352 17.23 -17.90 0.79
C ASN A 352 16.51 -17.43 2.07
N GLY A 353 15.19 -17.61 2.16
CA GLY A 353 14.37 -17.12 3.28
C GLY A 353 13.94 -15.65 3.15
N VAL A 354 14.38 -14.94 2.10
CA VAL A 354 13.97 -13.57 1.77
C VAL A 354 13.13 -13.61 0.50
N PHE A 355 11.99 -12.94 0.55
CA PHE A 355 11.04 -12.81 -0.54
C PHE A 355 10.77 -11.34 -0.81
N ALA A 356 10.28 -11.01 -2.00
CA ALA A 356 9.86 -9.66 -2.34
C ALA A 356 8.58 -9.66 -3.17
N ALA A 357 7.78 -8.60 -3.05
CA ALA A 357 6.49 -8.47 -3.70
C ALA A 357 6.11 -7.03 -4.01
N GLY A 358 5.39 -6.83 -5.09
CA GLY A 358 4.90 -5.53 -5.52
C GLY A 358 5.99 -4.71 -6.19
N ASP A 359 5.78 -3.39 -6.20
CA ASP A 359 6.50 -2.51 -7.11
C ASP A 359 8.01 -2.41 -6.86
N VAL A 360 8.48 -2.82 -5.67
CA VAL A 360 9.91 -2.91 -5.32
C VAL A 360 10.67 -3.96 -6.14
N THR A 361 9.96 -4.92 -6.74
CA THR A 361 10.53 -6.01 -7.54
C THR A 361 10.74 -5.62 -9.00
N ASP A 362 11.42 -6.46 -9.78
CA ASP A 362 11.58 -6.33 -11.23
C ASP A 362 10.30 -6.63 -12.05
N THR A 363 9.14 -6.73 -11.39
CA THR A 363 7.85 -6.86 -12.07
C THR A 363 7.61 -5.68 -13.01
N LYS A 364 7.27 -5.98 -14.26
CA LYS A 364 7.12 -4.95 -15.31
C LYS A 364 5.88 -4.08 -15.12
N SER A 365 4.87 -4.58 -14.41
CA SER A 365 3.56 -3.94 -14.29
C SER A 365 3.31 -3.56 -12.84
N LYS A 366 3.29 -2.25 -12.59
CA LYS A 366 3.15 -1.66 -11.26
C LYS A 366 1.69 -1.24 -11.05
N GLN A 367 0.88 -2.10 -10.42
CA GLN A 367 -0.56 -1.89 -10.22
C GLN A 367 -1.00 -2.49 -8.90
N VAL A 368 -1.99 -1.87 -8.23
CA VAL A 368 -2.49 -2.32 -6.91
C VAL A 368 -2.89 -3.80 -6.94
N ILE A 369 -3.64 -4.24 -7.94
CA ILE A 369 -4.09 -5.65 -8.06
C ILE A 369 -2.94 -6.62 -8.32
N ILE A 370 -1.91 -6.19 -9.04
CA ILE A 370 -0.71 -6.99 -9.32
C ILE A 370 0.12 -7.13 -8.06
N ALA A 371 0.38 -6.02 -7.37
CA ALA A 371 1.08 -5.99 -6.10
C ALA A 371 0.40 -6.86 -5.04
N SER A 372 -0.94 -6.82 -4.94
CA SER A 372 -1.71 -7.73 -4.09
C SER A 372 -1.49 -9.21 -4.46
N GLY A 373 -1.55 -9.55 -5.75
CA GLY A 373 -1.29 -10.91 -6.23
C GLY A 373 0.13 -11.38 -5.90
N GLU A 374 1.13 -10.51 -6.06
CA GLU A 374 2.52 -10.80 -5.70
C GLU A 374 2.71 -10.97 -4.20
N GLY A 375 2.05 -10.15 -3.37
CA GLY A 375 2.05 -10.30 -1.92
C GLY A 375 1.54 -11.68 -1.48
N ALA A 376 0.44 -12.14 -2.07
CA ALA A 376 -0.09 -13.48 -1.83
C ALA A 376 0.90 -14.59 -2.23
N LYS A 377 1.55 -14.47 -3.40
CA LYS A 377 2.56 -15.44 -3.87
C LYS A 377 3.77 -15.50 -2.92
N ALA A 378 4.28 -14.34 -2.52
CA ALA A 378 5.43 -14.25 -1.61
C ALA A 378 5.11 -14.88 -0.25
N ALA A 379 3.93 -14.60 0.33
CA ALA A 379 3.50 -15.21 1.59
C ALA A 379 3.37 -16.74 1.53
N LEU A 380 2.82 -17.27 0.44
CA LEU A 380 2.73 -18.72 0.26
C LEU A 380 4.10 -19.38 0.06
N SER A 381 5.03 -18.69 -0.60
CA SER A 381 6.41 -19.16 -0.76
C SER A 381 7.19 -19.13 0.54
N ALA A 382 7.03 -18.07 1.34
CA ALA A 382 7.58 -17.96 2.68
C ALA A 382 7.06 -19.07 3.59
N TYR A 383 5.75 -19.35 3.55
CA TYR A 383 5.18 -20.50 4.26
C TYR A 383 5.82 -21.83 3.83
N SER A 384 5.96 -22.08 2.52
CA SER A 384 6.63 -23.29 2.03
C SER A 384 8.09 -23.38 2.46
N PHE A 385 8.80 -22.26 2.53
CA PHE A 385 10.17 -22.24 3.07
C PHE A 385 10.20 -22.63 4.55
N LEU A 386 9.31 -22.06 5.36
CA LEU A 386 9.26 -22.31 6.80
C LEU A 386 8.88 -23.74 7.16
N VAL A 387 8.01 -24.39 6.38
CA VAL A 387 7.58 -25.78 6.61
C VAL A 387 8.64 -26.80 6.19
N ASN A 388 9.49 -26.47 5.23
CA ASN A 388 10.53 -27.37 4.71
C ASN A 388 11.90 -27.16 5.37
N LYS A 389 11.98 -26.32 6.40
CA LYS A 389 13.16 -26.08 7.24
C LYS A 389 13.11 -27.03 8.44
#